data_AF-A0A972ZWS2-F1
#
_entry.id   AF-A0A972ZWS2-F1
#
_cell.length_a   1.000
_cell.length_b   1.000
_cell.length_c   1.000
_cell.angle_alpha   90.00
_cell.angle_beta   90.00
_cell.angle_gamma   90.00
#
_symmetry.space_group_name_H-M   'P 1'
#
loop_
_entity.id
_entity.type
_entity.pdbx_description
1 polymer ?
#
loop_
_entity_poly.entity_id
_entity_poly.type
_entity_poly.pdbx_seq_one_letter_code
_entity_poly.pdbx_strand_id
1 'polypeptide(L)'
;INELIAFLEANETALSAIAAFVVITSISATFMRGTLKRSAGFVVTLMVSRLGSNARASGAASVDVSKPVPGFGGRPAIAVLPFNNMSDDPEQDYFADGITEDLLTALQAFRTFPVIARNSTFAYKGTSPDVRKVAQDLGAGYVVEGSVRKSGDRVRITAQLIDAEGHHVWAQRYDRDLSDVFALQDEITAQIVTAIAPEIDHAEFRSTGSKTQKDLKAWDYYLRGLESMNRITAEGCRAARPLLEKAIEQDPKFALAYATLGRALMDDVALHGGTAFPESDIEELDKAFELARTAVSLDSSLPVAHSTLALILVMRGEAEEALRSARKAVEMNPGEAGLRVFVIAALLANTLYEEALENVALSQRLSPHDIFMWAILHNEALALFALERYEEAITTARLSIKERPSNTLGHMMLIAALAALDREGEAEAAYRNLVDNNVPKPTPHTIRAHYARDPEVAEKVLTSLRRAGWEG
;
A
#
# COMPACT_ATOMS: atom_id res chain seq x y z
N ILE A 1 58.71 -13.82 -28.18
CA ILE A 1 58.34 -13.02 -29.37
C ILE A 1 57.62 -13.90 -30.39
N ASN A 2 58.20 -15.00 -30.88
CA ASN A 2 57.51 -15.87 -31.84
C ASN A 2 56.25 -16.59 -31.30
N GLU A 3 56.20 -16.94 -30.00
CA GLU A 3 54.97 -17.45 -29.37
C GLU A 3 53.90 -16.35 -29.15
N LEU A 4 54.33 -15.10 -28.98
CA LEU A 4 53.42 -13.95 -28.86
C LEU A 4 52.81 -13.58 -30.22
N ILE A 5 53.59 -13.72 -31.30
CA ILE A 5 53.13 -13.50 -32.67
C ILE A 5 52.14 -14.60 -33.10
N ALA A 6 52.42 -15.87 -32.79
CA ALA A 6 51.49 -16.98 -33.05
C ALA A 6 50.16 -16.87 -32.28
N PHE A 7 50.19 -16.29 -31.08
CA PHE A 7 48.97 -16.01 -30.30
C PHE A 7 48.16 -14.82 -30.87
N LEU A 8 48.83 -13.84 -31.47
CA LEU A 8 48.22 -12.64 -32.06
C LEU A 8 47.63 -12.90 -33.46
N GLU A 9 48.22 -13.81 -34.25
CA GLU A 9 47.67 -14.21 -35.56
C GLU A 9 46.43 -15.11 -35.44
N ALA A 10 46.23 -15.79 -34.30
CA ALA A 10 45.09 -16.68 -34.06
C ALA A 10 43.85 -15.98 -33.47
N ASN A 11 43.94 -14.68 -33.12
CA ASN A 11 42.85 -13.93 -32.48
C ASN A 11 42.72 -12.51 -33.05
N GLU A 12 42.05 -12.36 -34.21
CA GLU A 12 41.76 -11.06 -34.82
C GLU A 12 40.98 -10.09 -33.89
N THR A 13 40.22 -10.62 -32.93
CA THR A 13 39.46 -9.84 -31.95
C THR A 13 40.33 -9.21 -30.85
N ALA A 14 41.51 -9.77 -30.56
CA ALA A 14 42.44 -9.25 -29.57
C ALA A 14 43.22 -8.02 -30.08
N LEU A 15 43.50 -7.97 -31.38
CA LEU A 15 44.15 -6.82 -32.03
C LEU A 15 43.23 -5.58 -32.07
N SER A 16 41.92 -5.75 -32.27
CA SER A 16 40.97 -4.63 -32.25
C SER A 16 40.75 -4.03 -30.86
N ALA A 17 40.82 -4.85 -29.80
CA ALA A 17 40.62 -4.40 -28.43
C ALA A 17 41.84 -3.61 -27.89
N ILE A 18 43.05 -4.04 -28.25
CA ILE A 18 44.30 -3.36 -27.85
C ILE A 18 44.52 -2.06 -28.66
N ALA A 19 44.13 -2.03 -29.93
CA ALA A 19 44.13 -0.79 -30.73
C ALA A 19 43.09 0.23 -30.23
N ALA A 20 41.91 -0.21 -29.76
CA ALA A 20 40.90 0.68 -29.18
C ALA A 20 41.34 1.26 -27.82
N PHE A 21 42.06 0.48 -27.00
CA PHE A 21 42.52 0.94 -25.69
C PHE A 21 43.65 1.98 -25.78
N VAL A 22 44.56 1.85 -26.77
CA VAL A 22 45.67 2.81 -26.98
C VAL A 22 45.19 4.13 -27.60
N VAL A 23 44.10 4.14 -28.39
CA VAL A 23 43.55 5.38 -28.97
C VAL A 23 42.69 6.17 -27.96
N ILE A 24 42.01 5.50 -27.03
CA ILE A 24 41.14 6.16 -26.03
C ILE A 24 41.96 6.91 -24.97
N THR A 25 43.12 6.39 -24.55
CA THR A 25 43.98 7.07 -23.57
C THR A 25 44.78 8.25 -24.14
N SER A 26 44.90 8.39 -25.46
CA SER A 26 45.66 9.47 -26.10
C SER A 26 44.83 10.71 -26.47
N ILE A 27 43.49 10.66 -26.37
CA ILE A 27 42.61 11.77 -26.78
C ILE A 27 42.04 12.57 -25.59
N SER A 28 42.15 12.07 -24.35
CA SER A 28 41.67 12.81 -23.17
C SER A 28 42.62 13.87 -22.61
N ALA A 29 43.81 14.07 -23.21
CA ALA A 29 44.79 15.06 -22.72
C ALA A 29 44.77 16.41 -23.47
N THR A 30 44.00 16.56 -24.57
CA THR A 30 44.04 17.80 -25.37
C THR A 30 42.69 18.14 -25.97
N PHE A 31 41.82 18.84 -25.22
CA PHE A 31 41.06 20.03 -25.67
C PHE A 31 39.87 20.30 -24.75
N MET A 32 40.02 21.34 -23.94
CA MET A 32 38.93 22.07 -23.29
C MET A 32 38.58 23.28 -24.19
N ARG A 33 37.28 23.61 -24.26
CA ARG A 33 36.61 24.82 -24.85
C ARG A 33 35.96 24.66 -26.22
N GLY A 34 34.66 25.01 -26.28
CA GLY A 34 34.06 25.68 -27.45
C GLY A 34 32.78 25.08 -28.03
N THR A 35 31.63 25.60 -27.57
CA THR A 35 30.43 25.98 -28.36
C THR A 35 29.81 25.04 -29.42
N LEU A 36 28.52 24.74 -29.17
CA LEU A 36 27.36 24.70 -30.09
C LEU A 36 27.24 23.71 -31.28
N LYS A 37 26.14 22.94 -31.16
CA LYS A 37 25.08 22.62 -32.14
C LYS A 37 25.27 21.51 -33.19
N ARG A 38 24.31 20.58 -33.07
CA ARG A 38 23.52 19.88 -34.13
C ARG A 38 24.21 18.77 -34.93
N SER A 39 23.93 17.54 -34.51
CA SER A 39 23.33 16.48 -35.36
C SER A 39 23.06 15.23 -34.52
N ALA A 40 22.03 15.32 -33.67
CA ALA A 40 21.44 14.15 -33.03
C ALA A 40 20.41 13.55 -33.98
N GLY A 41 20.58 12.26 -34.29
CA GLY A 41 19.62 11.45 -35.03
C GLY A 41 20.26 10.79 -36.24
N PHE A 42 20.74 9.55 -36.08
CA PHE A 42 20.34 8.43 -36.96
C PHE A 42 20.91 7.03 -36.64
N VAL A 43 21.75 6.79 -35.61
CA VAL A 43 22.44 5.47 -35.50
C VAL A 43 22.29 4.74 -34.14
N VAL A 44 21.33 5.12 -33.29
CA VAL A 44 21.05 4.37 -32.03
C VAL A 44 19.99 3.26 -32.23
N THR A 45 19.43 3.10 -33.43
CA THR A 45 18.27 2.20 -33.65
C THR A 45 18.62 0.75 -34.00
N LEU A 46 19.89 0.35 -34.18
CA LEU A 46 20.22 -0.98 -34.72
C LEU A 46 21.18 -1.85 -33.90
N MET A 47 21.50 -1.49 -32.65
CA MET A 47 22.31 -2.33 -31.75
C MET A 47 21.68 -2.61 -30.36
N VAL A 48 20.35 -2.46 -30.24
CA VAL A 48 19.60 -2.84 -29.02
C VAL A 48 18.85 -4.18 -29.19
N SER A 49 18.88 -4.80 -30.38
CA SER A 49 18.00 -5.93 -30.71
C SER A 49 18.64 -7.33 -30.71
N ARG A 50 19.91 -7.52 -30.29
CA ARG A 50 20.56 -8.85 -30.34
C ARG A 50 21.52 -9.22 -29.19
N LEU A 51 21.33 -8.64 -28.01
CA LEU A 51 21.78 -9.22 -26.74
C LEU A 51 20.54 -9.64 -25.94
N GLY A 52 19.83 -10.61 -26.51
CA GLY A 52 18.74 -11.30 -25.85
C GLY A 52 19.28 -12.31 -24.84
N SER A 53 18.49 -12.45 -23.76
CA SER A 53 18.17 -13.73 -23.12
C SER A 53 19.32 -14.45 -22.42
N ASN A 54 19.66 -13.99 -21.21
CA ASN A 54 19.79 -14.86 -20.01
C ASN A 54 20.15 -14.13 -18.69
N ALA A 55 20.15 -12.80 -18.64
CA ALA A 55 20.17 -12.05 -17.38
C ALA A 55 18.87 -11.24 -17.24
N ARG A 56 17.74 -11.94 -17.10
CA ARG A 56 16.59 -11.33 -16.42
C ARG A 56 16.98 -11.28 -14.95
N ALA A 57 17.28 -10.08 -14.47
CA ALA A 57 17.27 -9.76 -13.06
C ALA A 57 15.99 -10.34 -12.44
N SER A 58 16.14 -11.32 -11.54
CA SER A 58 15.04 -11.86 -10.75
C SER A 58 14.75 -10.95 -9.54
N GLY A 59 14.64 -9.64 -9.79
CA GLY A 59 14.26 -8.64 -8.79
C GLY A 59 12.90 -8.08 -9.18
N ALA A 60 11.90 -8.32 -8.33
CA ALA A 60 10.47 -8.13 -8.56
C ALA A 60 9.92 -9.00 -9.71
N ALA A 61 9.34 -10.15 -9.36
CA ALA A 61 8.39 -10.78 -10.26
C ALA A 61 7.31 -9.74 -10.57
N SER A 62 7.24 -9.27 -11.82
CA SER A 62 6.11 -8.46 -12.30
C SER A 62 4.85 -9.23 -11.92
N VAL A 63 4.13 -8.71 -10.93
CA VAL A 63 2.95 -9.36 -10.40
C VAL A 63 1.92 -9.44 -11.53
N ASP A 64 1.59 -10.66 -11.92
CA ASP A 64 0.64 -10.93 -12.98
C ASP A 64 -0.79 -10.71 -12.44
N VAL A 65 -1.30 -9.49 -12.61
CA VAL A 65 -2.66 -9.08 -12.22
C VAL A 65 -3.75 -9.82 -13.00
N SER A 66 -3.41 -10.55 -14.07
CA SER A 66 -4.37 -11.35 -14.83
C SER A 66 -4.74 -12.69 -14.17
N LYS A 67 -4.01 -13.09 -13.12
CA LYS A 67 -4.31 -14.34 -12.40
C LYS A 67 -5.48 -14.17 -11.44
N PRO A 68 -6.37 -15.18 -11.30
CA PRO A 68 -7.50 -15.08 -10.38
C PRO A 68 -7.05 -14.88 -8.93
N VAL A 69 -7.80 -14.08 -8.17
CA VAL A 69 -7.51 -13.82 -6.76
C VAL A 69 -7.69 -15.12 -5.95
N PRO A 70 -6.64 -15.58 -5.22
CA PRO A 70 -6.74 -16.77 -4.37
C PRO A 70 -7.84 -16.62 -3.31
N GLY A 71 -8.56 -17.70 -3.01
CA GLY A 71 -9.63 -17.70 -2.00
C GLY A 71 -11.04 -17.44 -2.54
N PHE A 72 -11.18 -17.02 -3.81
CA PHE A 72 -12.48 -16.71 -4.43
C PHE A 72 -12.89 -17.67 -5.55
N GLY A 73 -12.31 -18.87 -5.60
CA GLY A 73 -12.71 -19.91 -6.57
C GLY A 73 -12.55 -19.51 -8.05
N GLY A 74 -11.70 -18.53 -8.34
CA GLY A 74 -11.50 -18.03 -9.70
C GLY A 74 -12.51 -16.97 -10.16
N ARG A 75 -13.41 -16.50 -9.28
CA ARG A 75 -14.42 -15.49 -9.64
C ARG A 75 -13.79 -14.12 -9.94
N PRO A 76 -14.35 -13.35 -10.90
CA PRO A 76 -13.84 -12.05 -11.30
C PRO A 76 -13.89 -11.02 -10.16
N ALA A 77 -12.87 -10.19 -10.05
CA ALA A 77 -12.85 -9.10 -9.08
C ALA A 77 -13.71 -7.91 -9.53
N ILE A 78 -14.22 -7.15 -8.57
CA ILE A 78 -14.98 -5.91 -8.78
C ILE A 78 -14.13 -4.72 -8.35
N ALA A 79 -13.94 -3.74 -9.23
CA ALA A 79 -13.38 -2.43 -8.88
C ALA A 79 -14.51 -1.41 -8.71
N VAL A 80 -14.44 -0.56 -7.69
CA VAL A 80 -15.35 0.59 -7.52
C VAL A 80 -14.55 1.87 -7.68
N LEU A 81 -14.80 2.59 -8.77
CA LEU A 81 -14.16 3.88 -9.02
C LEU A 81 -14.76 4.99 -8.15
N PRO A 82 -13.98 6.02 -7.78
CA PRO A 82 -14.49 7.21 -7.09
C PRO A 82 -15.66 7.81 -7.85
N PHE A 83 -16.80 7.98 -7.18
CA PHE A 83 -17.96 8.61 -7.79
C PHE A 83 -17.65 10.08 -8.08
N ASN A 84 -18.01 10.54 -9.27
CA ASN A 84 -17.79 11.93 -9.66
C ASN A 84 -18.73 12.86 -8.90
N ASN A 85 -18.19 13.90 -8.25
CA ASN A 85 -19.00 14.99 -7.72
C ASN A 85 -19.52 15.85 -8.88
N MET A 86 -20.84 15.81 -9.09
CA MET A 86 -21.56 16.62 -10.08
C MET A 86 -22.40 17.73 -9.42
N SER A 87 -22.08 18.07 -8.17
CA SER A 87 -22.62 19.22 -7.45
C SER A 87 -21.89 20.50 -7.87
N ASP A 88 -22.51 21.66 -7.66
CA ASP A 88 -21.90 22.96 -7.97
C ASP A 88 -20.87 23.41 -6.90
N ASP A 89 -20.70 22.61 -5.85
CA ASP A 89 -19.82 22.86 -4.71
C ASP A 89 -18.71 21.79 -4.63
N PRO A 90 -17.45 22.14 -4.96
CA PRO A 90 -16.30 21.26 -4.81
C PRO A 90 -16.03 20.83 -3.36
N GLU A 91 -16.50 21.58 -2.36
CA GLU A 91 -16.37 21.19 -0.95
C GLU A 91 -17.21 19.94 -0.62
N GLN A 92 -18.08 19.47 -1.52
CA GLN A 92 -18.83 18.22 -1.37
C GLN A 92 -18.11 16.98 -1.92
N ASP A 93 -16.85 17.10 -2.37
CA ASP A 93 -16.09 15.94 -2.88
C ASP A 93 -15.98 14.81 -1.84
N TYR A 94 -15.84 15.15 -0.56
CA TYR A 94 -15.79 14.15 0.53
C TYR A 94 -17.09 13.33 0.61
N PHE A 95 -18.22 13.89 0.19
CA PHE A 95 -19.51 13.20 0.20
C PHE A 95 -19.56 12.14 -0.90
N ALA A 96 -19.12 12.47 -2.12
CA ALA A 96 -19.05 11.51 -3.22
C ALA A 96 -18.04 10.39 -2.93
N ASP A 97 -16.88 10.75 -2.35
CA ASP A 97 -15.92 9.78 -1.83
C ASP A 97 -16.57 8.90 -0.76
N GLY A 98 -17.31 9.48 0.19
CA GLY A 98 -18.00 8.75 1.26
C GLY A 98 -19.00 7.72 0.75
N ILE A 99 -19.79 8.04 -0.28
CA ILE A 99 -20.67 7.06 -0.94
C ILE A 99 -19.85 5.93 -1.57
N THR A 100 -18.72 6.25 -2.18
CA THR A 100 -17.81 5.25 -2.76
C THR A 100 -17.25 4.31 -1.68
N GLU A 101 -16.84 4.87 -0.52
CA GLU A 101 -16.33 4.09 0.62
C GLU A 101 -17.37 3.15 1.21
N ASP A 102 -18.58 3.65 1.45
CA ASP A 102 -19.66 2.84 2.00
C ASP A 102 -20.02 1.71 1.03
N LEU A 103 -20.02 1.97 -0.29
CA LEU A 103 -20.27 0.94 -1.30
C LEU A 103 -19.16 -0.11 -1.35
N LEU A 104 -17.89 0.32 -1.32
CA LEU A 104 -16.75 -0.60 -1.20
C LEU A 104 -16.90 -1.49 0.04
N THR A 105 -17.16 -0.88 1.20
CA THR A 105 -17.34 -1.58 2.49
C THR A 105 -18.50 -2.57 2.43
N ALA A 106 -19.62 -2.19 1.83
CA ALA A 106 -20.79 -3.05 1.72
C ALA A 106 -20.54 -4.24 0.77
N LEU A 107 -19.90 -4.01 -0.39
CA LEU A 107 -19.54 -5.08 -1.33
C LEU A 107 -18.50 -6.04 -0.75
N GLN A 108 -17.59 -5.53 0.07
CA GLN A 108 -16.58 -6.31 0.77
C GLN A 108 -17.14 -7.30 1.79
N ALA A 109 -18.37 -7.09 2.27
CA ALA A 109 -19.04 -8.04 3.17
C ALA A 109 -19.41 -9.37 2.48
N PHE A 110 -19.40 -9.41 1.14
CA PHE A 110 -19.71 -10.60 0.36
C PHE A 110 -18.44 -11.42 0.09
N ARG A 111 -18.43 -12.70 0.52
CA ARG A 111 -17.30 -13.61 0.30
C ARG A 111 -17.30 -14.27 -1.07
N THR A 112 -18.34 -14.01 -1.87
CA THR A 112 -18.53 -14.63 -3.17
C THR A 112 -17.49 -14.12 -4.19
N PHE A 113 -17.09 -12.86 -4.17
CA PHE A 113 -16.17 -12.27 -5.16
C PHE A 113 -15.11 -11.38 -4.51
N PRO A 114 -13.93 -11.21 -5.15
CA PRO A 114 -12.94 -10.25 -4.68
C PRO A 114 -13.36 -8.81 -5.01
N VAL A 115 -13.11 -7.88 -4.10
CA VAL A 115 -13.27 -6.44 -4.35
C VAL A 115 -11.88 -5.80 -4.38
N ILE A 116 -11.55 -5.08 -5.46
CA ILE A 116 -10.29 -4.36 -5.61
C ILE A 116 -10.20 -3.26 -4.55
N ALA A 117 -9.03 -3.12 -3.94
CA ALA A 117 -8.84 -2.18 -2.86
C ALA A 117 -9.05 -0.73 -3.31
N ARG A 118 -9.69 0.04 -2.43
CA ARG A 118 -9.92 1.49 -2.53
C ARG A 118 -8.74 2.25 -3.13
N ASN A 119 -7.54 2.07 -2.60
CA ASN A 119 -6.37 2.86 -2.99
C ASN A 119 -6.03 2.73 -4.47
N SER A 120 -6.23 1.53 -5.04
CA SER A 120 -5.95 1.30 -6.45
C SER A 120 -7.00 1.91 -7.38
N THR A 121 -8.26 1.98 -6.94
CA THR A 121 -9.32 2.63 -7.73
C THR A 121 -9.29 4.15 -7.58
N PHE A 122 -8.90 4.67 -6.40
CA PHE A 122 -8.77 6.09 -6.13
C PHE A 122 -7.62 6.77 -6.88
N ALA A 123 -6.65 6.01 -7.39
CA ALA A 123 -5.64 6.52 -8.33
C ALA A 123 -6.26 7.10 -9.63
N TYR A 124 -7.49 6.71 -9.97
CA TYR A 124 -8.24 7.23 -11.11
C TYR A 124 -9.13 8.44 -10.76
N LYS A 125 -9.10 8.95 -9.51
CA LYS A 125 -9.91 10.10 -9.09
C LYS A 125 -9.62 11.32 -9.97
N GLY A 126 -10.68 12.01 -10.39
CA GLY A 126 -10.57 13.20 -11.25
C GLY A 126 -10.12 12.90 -12.68
N THR A 127 -10.07 11.62 -13.07
CA THR A 127 -9.81 11.20 -14.45
C THR A 127 -11.09 10.65 -15.10
N SER A 128 -11.06 10.42 -16.41
CA SER A 128 -12.15 9.75 -17.14
C SER A 128 -11.55 8.59 -17.94
N PRO A 129 -11.14 7.51 -17.26
CA PRO A 129 -10.40 6.43 -17.90
C PRO A 129 -11.31 5.57 -18.77
N ASP A 130 -10.74 4.91 -19.78
CA ASP A 130 -11.44 3.82 -20.47
C ASP A 130 -11.58 2.64 -19.49
N VAL A 131 -12.80 2.22 -19.21
CA VAL A 131 -13.11 1.14 -18.26
C VAL A 131 -12.38 -0.16 -18.61
N ARG A 132 -12.18 -0.46 -19.90
CA ARG A 132 -11.43 -1.66 -20.32
C ARG A 132 -9.97 -1.59 -19.88
N LYS A 133 -9.40 -0.39 -19.88
CA LYS A 133 -8.04 -0.15 -19.38
C LYS A 133 -8.00 -0.27 -17.86
N VAL A 134 -8.98 0.29 -17.15
CA VAL A 134 -9.08 0.12 -15.68
C VAL A 134 -9.18 -1.36 -15.30
N ALA A 135 -10.07 -2.10 -15.97
CA ALA A 135 -10.24 -3.53 -15.77
C ALA A 135 -8.93 -4.29 -16.00
N GLN A 136 -8.20 -3.96 -17.06
CA GLN A 136 -6.89 -4.55 -17.35
C GLN A 136 -5.82 -4.19 -16.31
N ASP A 137 -5.69 -2.90 -15.97
CA ASP A 137 -4.68 -2.38 -15.06
C ASP A 137 -4.86 -2.97 -13.64
N LEU A 138 -6.11 -3.21 -13.22
CA LEU A 138 -6.47 -3.69 -11.89
C LEU A 138 -6.77 -5.19 -11.83
N GLY A 139 -6.81 -5.90 -12.95
CA GLY A 139 -7.25 -7.29 -13.01
C GLY A 139 -8.73 -7.49 -12.61
N ALA A 140 -9.57 -6.47 -12.81
CA ALA A 140 -10.99 -6.52 -12.47
C ALA A 140 -11.81 -7.08 -13.64
N GLY A 141 -12.76 -7.98 -13.34
CA GLY A 141 -13.74 -8.45 -14.32
C GLY A 141 -14.97 -7.56 -14.43
N TYR A 142 -15.20 -6.74 -13.40
CA TYR A 142 -16.25 -5.73 -13.38
C TYR A 142 -15.75 -4.41 -12.78
N VAL A 143 -16.30 -3.30 -13.27
CA VAL A 143 -16.04 -1.96 -12.77
C VAL A 143 -17.36 -1.28 -12.46
N VAL A 144 -17.48 -0.76 -11.24
CA VAL A 144 -18.56 0.12 -10.81
C VAL A 144 -18.08 1.56 -10.92
N GLU A 145 -18.84 2.40 -11.60
CA GLU A 145 -18.61 3.84 -11.63
C GLU A 145 -19.92 4.60 -11.46
N GLY A 146 -19.81 5.90 -11.17
CA GLY A 146 -21.00 6.69 -10.90
C GLY A 146 -20.74 8.15 -10.66
N SER A 147 -21.81 8.84 -10.31
CA SER A 147 -21.78 10.25 -9.96
C SER A 147 -22.77 10.58 -8.86
N VAL A 148 -22.42 11.57 -8.06
CA VAL A 148 -23.24 12.08 -6.97
C VAL A 148 -23.46 13.57 -7.18
N ARG A 149 -24.71 14.02 -7.08
CA ARG A 149 -25.08 15.42 -7.01
C ARG A 149 -25.91 15.64 -5.76
N LYS A 150 -25.38 16.45 -4.83
CA LYS A 150 -26.07 16.87 -3.61
C LYS A 150 -26.54 18.32 -3.78
N SER A 151 -27.80 18.58 -3.46
CA SER A 151 -28.40 19.92 -3.51
C SER A 151 -29.35 20.07 -2.33
N GLY A 152 -28.89 20.77 -1.29
CA GLY A 152 -29.60 20.84 0.01
C GLY A 152 -29.83 19.44 0.57
N ASP A 153 -31.10 19.12 0.84
CA ASP A 153 -31.52 17.82 1.37
C ASP A 153 -31.84 16.77 0.31
N ARG A 154 -31.53 17.03 -0.97
CA ARG A 154 -31.74 16.07 -2.07
C ARG A 154 -30.41 15.53 -2.59
N VAL A 155 -30.37 14.23 -2.84
CA VAL A 155 -29.23 13.55 -3.44
C VAL A 155 -29.68 12.81 -4.69
N ARG A 156 -28.92 13.02 -5.77
CA ARG A 156 -29.04 12.26 -7.00
C ARG A 156 -27.78 11.43 -7.20
N ILE A 157 -27.96 10.11 -7.28
CA ILE A 157 -26.88 9.17 -7.51
C ILE A 157 -27.12 8.47 -8.84
N THR A 158 -26.10 8.42 -9.69
CA THR A 158 -26.06 7.52 -10.85
C THR A 158 -24.99 6.49 -10.58
N ALA A 159 -25.32 5.21 -10.72
CA ALA A 159 -24.38 4.11 -10.56
C ALA A 159 -24.54 3.15 -11.74
N GLN A 160 -23.42 2.61 -12.20
CA GLN A 160 -23.40 1.63 -13.27
C GLN A 160 -22.32 0.59 -13.04
N LEU A 161 -22.61 -0.62 -13.50
CA LEU A 161 -21.76 -1.79 -13.48
C LEU A 161 -21.42 -2.15 -14.92
N ILE A 162 -20.13 -2.25 -15.21
CA ILE A 162 -19.57 -2.45 -16.54
C ILE A 162 -18.65 -3.67 -16.49
N ASP A 163 -18.70 -4.55 -17.50
CA ASP A 163 -17.78 -5.69 -17.61
C ASP A 163 -16.41 -5.27 -18.17
N ALA A 164 -15.42 -6.17 -18.13
CA ALA A 164 -14.06 -5.90 -18.60
C ALA A 164 -13.99 -5.60 -20.12
N GLU A 165 -14.99 -6.00 -20.88
CA GLU A 165 -15.14 -5.73 -22.31
C GLU A 165 -15.76 -4.36 -22.61
N GLY A 166 -16.32 -3.70 -21.58
CA GLY A 166 -16.93 -2.37 -21.66
C GLY A 166 -18.44 -2.38 -21.90
N HIS A 167 -19.13 -3.51 -21.72
CA HIS A 167 -20.58 -3.57 -21.79
C HIS A 167 -21.22 -3.15 -20.46
N HIS A 168 -22.28 -2.34 -20.54
CA HIS A 168 -23.09 -2.00 -19.38
C HIS A 168 -23.94 -3.20 -18.96
N VAL A 169 -23.61 -3.79 -17.82
CA VAL A 169 -24.34 -4.90 -17.21
C VAL A 169 -25.58 -4.38 -16.49
N TRP A 170 -25.43 -3.26 -15.79
CA TRP A 170 -26.49 -2.60 -15.05
C TRP A 170 -26.20 -1.10 -14.96
N ALA A 171 -27.25 -0.27 -14.99
CA ALA A 171 -27.14 1.16 -14.76
C ALA A 171 -28.45 1.68 -14.18
N GLN A 172 -28.37 2.49 -13.13
CA GLN A 172 -29.55 3.05 -12.49
C GLN A 172 -29.29 4.46 -11.96
N ARG A 173 -30.36 5.26 -11.97
CA ARG A 173 -30.37 6.61 -11.43
C ARG A 173 -31.39 6.69 -10.31
N TYR A 174 -30.97 7.33 -9.23
CA TYR A 174 -31.74 7.50 -8.01
C TYR A 174 -31.86 8.98 -7.69
N ASP A 175 -33.04 9.36 -7.21
CA ASP A 175 -33.35 10.70 -6.72
C ASP A 175 -34.09 10.53 -5.40
N ARG A 176 -33.44 10.91 -4.31
CA ARG A 176 -33.88 10.63 -2.94
C ARG A 176 -33.61 11.82 -2.03
N ASP A 177 -34.31 11.85 -0.91
CA ASP A 177 -33.96 12.72 0.21
C ASP A 177 -32.68 12.22 0.88
N LEU A 178 -31.86 13.13 1.40
CA LEU A 178 -30.58 12.84 2.04
C LEU A 178 -30.76 11.91 3.26
N SER A 179 -31.93 11.96 3.93
CA SER A 179 -32.32 11.03 4.99
C SER A 179 -32.35 9.56 4.56
N ASP A 180 -32.56 9.30 3.27
CA ASP A 180 -32.71 7.95 2.72
C ASP A 180 -31.40 7.45 2.09
N VAL A 181 -30.28 8.19 2.23
CA VAL A 181 -29.01 7.87 1.57
C VAL A 181 -28.47 6.49 1.95
N PHE A 182 -28.65 6.06 3.19
CA PHE A 182 -28.22 4.73 3.65
C PHE A 182 -29.07 3.61 3.03
N ALA A 183 -30.39 3.78 2.99
CA ALA A 183 -31.27 2.82 2.33
C ALA A 183 -30.96 2.72 0.83
N LEU A 184 -30.58 3.85 0.21
CA LEU A 184 -30.13 3.89 -1.17
C LEU A 184 -28.80 3.17 -1.39
N GLN A 185 -27.83 3.28 -0.47
CA GLN A 185 -26.58 2.52 -0.54
C GLN A 185 -26.82 1.01 -0.47
N ASP A 186 -27.70 0.56 0.43
CA ASP A 186 -28.10 -0.85 0.54
C ASP A 186 -28.77 -1.34 -0.75
N GLU A 187 -29.66 -0.52 -1.34
CA GLU A 187 -30.32 -0.81 -2.62
C GLU A 187 -29.30 -0.94 -3.77
N ILE A 188 -28.37 0.00 -3.90
CA ILE A 188 -27.31 -0.03 -4.92
C ILE A 188 -26.44 -1.27 -4.77
N THR A 189 -26.02 -1.58 -3.54
CA THR A 189 -25.20 -2.76 -3.24
C THR A 189 -25.94 -4.04 -3.64
N ALA A 190 -27.21 -4.18 -3.25
CA ALA A 190 -28.04 -5.33 -3.59
C ALA A 190 -28.21 -5.51 -5.11
N GLN A 191 -28.37 -4.42 -5.86
CA GLN A 191 -28.47 -4.45 -7.31
C GLN A 191 -27.16 -4.90 -7.96
N ILE A 192 -26.02 -4.37 -7.54
CA ILE A 192 -24.69 -4.77 -8.04
C ILE A 192 -24.46 -6.26 -7.79
N VAL A 193 -24.71 -6.72 -6.56
CA VAL A 193 -24.56 -8.11 -6.13
C VAL A 193 -25.44 -9.04 -6.98
N THR A 194 -26.70 -8.67 -7.20
CA THR A 194 -27.67 -9.43 -8.03
C THR A 194 -27.25 -9.47 -9.50
N ALA A 195 -26.68 -8.38 -10.02
CA ALA A 195 -26.25 -8.29 -11.41
C ALA A 195 -25.01 -9.13 -11.73
N ILE A 196 -24.13 -9.33 -10.74
CA ILE A 196 -22.84 -10.04 -10.93
C ILE A 196 -22.95 -11.54 -10.68
N ALA A 197 -23.84 -11.96 -9.78
CA ALA A 197 -23.90 -13.35 -9.39
C ALA A 197 -25.29 -13.95 -9.60
N PRO A 198 -25.49 -14.74 -10.67
CA PRO A 198 -26.70 -15.53 -10.84
C PRO A 198 -26.90 -16.58 -9.72
N GLU A 199 -25.85 -16.93 -8.98
CA GLU A 199 -25.82 -18.02 -7.97
C GLU A 199 -25.46 -17.53 -6.55
N ILE A 200 -25.85 -16.31 -6.14
CA ILE A 200 -25.69 -15.94 -4.72
C ILE A 200 -26.70 -16.70 -3.87
N ASP A 201 -26.15 -17.49 -2.96
CA ASP A 201 -26.91 -18.19 -1.94
C ASP A 201 -27.63 -17.15 -1.07
N HIS A 202 -28.97 -17.18 -1.03
CA HIS A 202 -29.81 -16.23 -0.28
C HIS A 202 -29.50 -16.16 1.23
N ALA A 203 -28.65 -17.05 1.73
CA ALA A 203 -28.10 -17.03 3.09
C ALA A 203 -27.06 -15.92 3.31
N GLU A 204 -26.14 -15.65 2.36
CA GLU A 204 -25.16 -14.54 2.49
C GLU A 204 -25.87 -13.19 2.56
N PHE A 205 -26.86 -12.97 1.68
CA PHE A 205 -27.64 -11.73 1.59
C PHE A 205 -28.40 -11.39 2.89
N ARG A 206 -28.87 -12.39 3.64
CA ARG A 206 -29.61 -12.17 4.89
C ARG A 206 -28.69 -11.91 6.10
N SER A 207 -27.43 -12.33 6.02
CA SER A 207 -26.45 -12.14 7.08
C SER A 207 -25.72 -10.79 7.01
N THR A 208 -25.69 -10.13 5.84
CA THR A 208 -24.97 -8.85 5.61
C THR A 208 -25.82 -7.60 5.87
N GLY A 209 -27.12 -7.75 6.09
CA GLY A 209 -28.02 -6.65 6.45
C GLY A 209 -27.80 -6.15 7.88
N SER A 210 -26.63 -5.60 8.18
CA SER A 210 -26.40 -4.85 9.41
C SER A 210 -27.20 -3.55 9.34
N LYS A 211 -28.42 -3.59 9.89
CA LYS A 211 -29.32 -2.44 10.02
C LYS A 211 -28.82 -1.48 11.10
N THR A 212 -27.65 -0.89 10.92
CA THR A 212 -27.26 0.24 11.76
C THR A 212 -27.79 1.49 11.10
N GLN A 213 -28.91 2.01 11.63
CA GLN A 213 -29.44 3.31 11.23
C GLN A 213 -28.44 4.38 11.68
N LYS A 214 -27.50 4.74 10.79
CA LYS A 214 -26.45 5.72 11.07
C LYS A 214 -27.08 7.10 11.26
N ASP A 215 -26.69 7.83 12.29
CA ASP A 215 -27.04 9.25 12.41
C ASP A 215 -26.31 10.04 11.31
N LEU A 216 -27.06 10.80 10.50
CA LEU A 216 -26.50 11.56 9.37
C LEU A 216 -25.43 12.57 9.80
N LYS A 217 -25.56 13.18 10.97
CA LYS A 217 -24.56 14.12 11.49
C LYS A 217 -23.31 13.39 11.95
N ALA A 218 -23.47 12.24 12.60
CA ALA A 218 -22.35 11.39 12.97
C ALA A 218 -21.57 10.94 11.73
N TRP A 219 -22.29 10.56 10.67
CA TRP A 219 -21.73 10.16 9.39
C TRP A 219 -21.02 11.32 8.66
N ASP A 220 -21.60 12.52 8.62
CA ASP A 220 -20.93 13.72 8.07
C ASP A 220 -19.58 13.98 8.75
N TYR A 221 -19.57 13.97 10.09
CA TYR A 221 -18.34 14.14 10.87
C TYR A 221 -17.31 13.05 10.58
N TYR A 222 -17.76 11.80 10.51
CA TYR A 222 -16.91 10.66 10.17
C TYR A 222 -16.27 10.80 8.79
N LEU A 223 -17.04 11.15 7.76
CA LEU A 223 -16.52 11.29 6.39
C LEU A 223 -15.45 12.39 6.30
N ARG A 224 -15.67 13.54 6.95
CA ARG A 224 -14.69 14.62 7.00
C ARG A 224 -13.43 14.24 7.77
N GLY A 225 -13.58 13.43 8.83
CA GLY A 225 -12.47 12.81 9.54
C GLY A 225 -11.66 11.87 8.64
N LEU A 226 -12.35 11.03 7.86
CA LEU A 226 -11.73 10.10 6.91
C LEU A 226 -10.98 10.83 5.79
N GLU A 227 -11.54 11.91 5.25
CA GLU A 227 -10.85 12.78 4.27
C GLU A 227 -9.53 13.33 4.83
N SER A 228 -9.54 13.75 6.10
CA SER A 228 -8.35 14.22 6.80
C SER A 228 -7.30 13.11 6.97
N MET A 229 -7.75 11.89 7.29
CA MET A 229 -6.89 10.70 7.39
C MET A 229 -6.25 10.31 6.05
N ASN A 230 -6.96 10.47 4.94
CA ASN A 230 -6.48 10.15 3.60
C ASN A 230 -5.29 11.02 3.16
N ARG A 231 -4.96 12.10 3.87
CA ARG A 231 -3.76 12.92 3.62
C ARG A 231 -2.48 12.22 4.08
N ILE A 232 -2.55 11.23 4.96
CA ILE A 232 -1.42 10.44 5.50
C ILE A 232 -0.29 11.34 6.05
N THR A 233 -0.67 12.35 6.81
CA THR A 233 0.26 13.24 7.53
C THR A 233 -0.12 13.30 9.00
N ALA A 234 0.86 13.61 9.86
CA ALA A 234 0.60 13.84 11.28
C ALA A 234 -0.44 14.97 11.49
N GLU A 235 -0.39 16.01 10.64
CA GLU A 235 -1.40 17.08 10.64
C GLU A 235 -2.80 16.55 10.27
N GLY A 236 -2.91 15.71 9.24
CA GLY A 236 -4.17 15.09 8.83
C GLY A 236 -4.75 14.20 9.92
N CYS A 237 -3.90 13.41 10.60
CA CYS A 237 -4.30 12.58 11.74
C CYS A 237 -4.84 13.45 12.88
N ARG A 238 -4.14 14.53 13.26
CA ARG A 238 -4.58 15.45 14.30
C ARG A 238 -5.85 16.21 13.93
N ALA A 239 -6.02 16.58 12.65
CA ALA A 239 -7.24 17.21 12.15
C ALA A 239 -8.45 16.26 12.15
N ALA A 240 -8.23 14.96 11.95
CA ALA A 240 -9.29 13.95 11.97
C ALA A 240 -9.87 13.72 13.37
N ARG A 241 -9.04 13.78 14.43
CA ARG A 241 -9.43 13.49 15.81
C ARG A 241 -10.70 14.22 16.28
N PRO A 242 -10.78 15.57 16.27
CA PRO A 242 -11.97 16.27 16.77
C PRO A 242 -13.23 16.04 15.92
N LEU A 243 -13.08 15.63 14.65
CA LEU A 243 -14.21 15.27 13.80
C LEU A 243 -14.73 13.87 14.19
N LEU A 244 -13.84 12.92 14.38
CA LEU A 244 -14.20 11.55 14.78
C LEU A 244 -14.75 11.50 16.22
N GLU A 245 -14.24 12.33 17.12
CA GLU A 245 -14.79 12.50 18.48
C GLU A 245 -16.24 13.00 18.41
N LYS A 246 -16.53 14.02 17.58
CA LYS A 246 -17.92 14.48 17.35
C LYS A 246 -18.81 13.40 16.73
N ALA A 247 -18.27 12.58 15.81
CA ALA A 247 -19.01 11.46 15.24
C ALA A 247 -19.45 10.48 16.34
N ILE A 248 -18.55 10.15 17.28
CA ILE A 248 -18.82 9.28 18.43
C ILE A 248 -19.79 9.95 19.42
N GLU A 249 -19.67 11.25 19.67
CA GLU A 249 -20.60 11.99 20.52
C GLU A 249 -22.04 11.99 19.96
N GLN A 250 -22.18 12.10 18.64
CA GLN A 250 -23.49 12.05 17.97
C GLN A 250 -24.06 10.62 17.94
N ASP A 251 -23.24 9.62 17.59
CA ASP A 251 -23.63 8.21 17.59
C ASP A 251 -22.59 7.35 18.34
N PRO A 252 -22.83 7.08 19.64
CA PRO A 252 -21.93 6.26 20.46
C PRO A 252 -21.80 4.79 20.01
N LYS A 253 -22.64 4.33 19.08
CA LYS A 253 -22.58 2.97 18.50
C LYS A 253 -21.86 2.93 17.16
N PHE A 254 -21.31 4.05 16.68
CA PHE A 254 -20.69 4.14 15.38
C PHE A 254 -19.29 3.50 15.35
N ALA A 255 -19.24 2.18 15.25
CA ALA A 255 -18.01 1.37 15.33
C ALA A 255 -16.87 1.86 14.41
N LEU A 256 -17.18 2.30 13.19
CA LEU A 256 -16.18 2.84 12.25
C LEU A 256 -15.49 4.11 12.77
N ALA A 257 -16.22 4.99 13.46
CA ALA A 257 -15.64 6.20 14.03
C ALA A 257 -14.63 5.87 15.14
N TYR A 258 -14.92 4.87 15.98
CA TYR A 258 -13.99 4.36 16.99
C TYR A 258 -12.73 3.76 16.35
N ALA A 259 -12.89 2.90 15.35
CA ALA A 259 -11.76 2.29 14.65
C ALA A 259 -10.87 3.35 13.98
N THR A 260 -11.47 4.31 13.27
CA THR A 260 -10.72 5.36 12.58
C THR A 260 -10.06 6.33 13.57
N LEU A 261 -10.68 6.61 14.73
CA LEU A 261 -10.05 7.43 15.76
C LEU A 261 -8.86 6.72 16.40
N GLY A 262 -9.00 5.43 16.73
CA GLY A 262 -7.88 4.62 17.24
C GLY A 262 -6.71 4.58 16.26
N ARG A 263 -7.00 4.43 14.97
CA ARG A 263 -6.00 4.54 13.91
C ARG A 263 -5.38 5.94 13.84
N ALA A 264 -6.16 7.01 13.94
CA ALA A 264 -5.64 8.38 13.90
C ALA A 264 -4.70 8.69 15.08
N LEU A 265 -4.97 8.14 16.27
CA LEU A 265 -4.07 8.25 17.41
C LEU A 265 -2.74 7.56 17.12
N MET A 266 -2.80 6.30 16.70
CA MET A 266 -1.62 5.48 16.40
C MET A 266 -0.80 6.01 15.22
N ASP A 267 -1.44 6.42 14.11
CA ASP A 267 -0.76 6.97 12.93
C ASP A 267 -0.04 8.29 13.28
N ASP A 268 -0.63 9.15 14.13
CA ASP A 268 0.05 10.37 14.60
C ASP A 268 1.31 10.04 15.42
N VAL A 269 1.24 9.05 16.33
CA VAL A 269 2.40 8.56 17.09
C VAL A 269 3.50 8.05 16.13
N ALA A 270 3.13 7.20 15.18
CA ALA A 270 4.07 6.63 14.20
C ALA A 270 4.68 7.68 13.26
N LEU A 271 3.94 8.74 12.92
CA LEU A 271 4.37 9.81 12.03
C LEU A 271 5.14 10.94 12.75
N HIS A 272 4.94 11.12 14.06
CA HIS A 272 5.60 12.15 14.86
C HIS A 272 6.97 11.69 15.41
N GLY A 273 7.11 10.43 15.82
CA GLY A 273 8.30 9.93 16.53
C GLY A 273 9.44 9.37 15.68
N GLY A 274 9.24 9.19 14.36
CA GLY A 274 10.08 8.21 13.65
C GLY A 274 9.99 6.85 14.35
N THR A 275 10.94 5.94 14.16
CA THR A 275 10.87 4.62 14.84
C THR A 275 10.90 4.71 16.37
N ALA A 276 11.18 5.89 16.97
CA ALA A 276 11.13 6.12 18.40
C ALA A 276 9.69 6.29 18.88
N PHE A 277 9.19 5.29 19.60
CA PHE A 277 8.08 5.45 20.54
C PHE A 277 8.67 6.01 21.84
N PRO A 278 8.66 7.34 22.06
CA PRO A 278 8.98 7.85 23.37
C PRO A 278 7.97 7.31 24.39
N GLU A 279 8.40 7.10 25.63
CA GLU A 279 7.52 6.67 26.73
C GLU A 279 6.29 7.58 26.90
N SER A 280 6.37 8.83 26.42
CA SER A 280 5.26 9.79 26.37
C SER A 280 4.07 9.33 25.53
N ASP A 281 4.25 8.37 24.62
CA ASP A 281 3.24 7.96 23.64
C ASP A 281 2.51 6.68 24.06
N ILE A 282 2.89 6.08 25.19
CA ILE A 282 2.25 4.87 25.74
C ILE A 282 0.78 5.14 26.08
N GLU A 283 0.46 6.29 26.69
CA GLU A 283 -0.91 6.67 27.03
C GLU A 283 -1.80 6.83 25.78
N GLU A 284 -1.25 7.40 24.69
CA GLU A 284 -1.95 7.53 23.40
C GLU A 284 -2.18 6.15 22.75
N LEU A 285 -1.22 5.22 22.84
CA LEU A 285 -1.38 3.85 22.37
C LEU A 285 -2.40 3.05 23.20
N ASP A 286 -2.45 3.26 24.52
CA ASP A 286 -3.48 2.67 25.39
C ASP A 286 -4.88 3.19 25.02
N LYS A 287 -5.01 4.50 24.78
CA LYS A 287 -6.27 5.10 24.31
C LYS A 287 -6.66 4.55 22.93
N ALA A 288 -5.71 4.44 22.01
CA ALA A 288 -5.94 3.85 20.69
C ALA A 288 -6.44 2.40 20.79
N PHE A 289 -5.83 1.61 21.67
CA PHE A 289 -6.22 0.23 21.94
C PHE A 289 -7.66 0.12 22.44
N GLU A 290 -8.04 0.93 23.42
CA GLU A 290 -9.41 0.93 23.95
C GLU A 290 -10.45 1.33 22.90
N LEU A 291 -10.13 2.29 22.03
CA LEU A 291 -10.98 2.67 20.91
C LEU A 291 -11.15 1.52 19.90
N ALA A 292 -10.05 0.88 19.49
CA ALA A 292 -10.09 -0.23 18.55
C ALA A 292 -10.83 -1.46 19.13
N ARG A 293 -10.62 -1.76 20.43
CA ARG A 293 -11.36 -2.80 21.15
C ARG A 293 -12.85 -2.47 21.21
N THR A 294 -13.20 -1.22 21.47
CA THR A 294 -14.59 -0.75 21.46
C THR A 294 -15.22 -0.92 20.09
N ALA A 295 -14.52 -0.56 19.02
CA ALA A 295 -14.98 -0.76 17.64
C ALA A 295 -15.33 -2.22 17.34
N VAL A 296 -14.44 -3.17 17.70
CA VAL A 296 -14.69 -4.61 17.56
C VAL A 296 -15.87 -5.08 18.42
N SER A 297 -16.05 -4.51 19.62
CA SER A 297 -17.18 -4.86 20.49
C SER A 297 -18.53 -4.35 19.97
N LEU A 298 -18.54 -3.18 19.33
CA LEU A 298 -19.73 -2.55 18.75
C LEU A 298 -20.14 -3.26 17.46
N ASP A 299 -19.17 -3.61 16.61
CA ASP A 299 -19.41 -4.39 15.41
C ASP A 299 -18.23 -5.32 15.08
N SER A 300 -18.36 -6.56 15.56
CA SER A 300 -17.36 -7.60 15.34
C SER A 300 -17.27 -8.08 13.89
N SER A 301 -18.18 -7.66 13.01
CA SER A 301 -18.18 -8.05 11.60
C SER A 301 -17.33 -7.14 10.71
N LEU A 302 -16.83 -6.01 11.24
CA LEU A 302 -16.04 -5.02 10.48
C LEU A 302 -14.56 -5.44 10.34
N PRO A 303 -14.06 -5.75 9.12
CA PRO A 303 -12.66 -6.12 8.90
C PRO A 303 -11.67 -5.01 9.31
N VAL A 304 -12.05 -3.75 9.08
CA VAL A 304 -11.24 -2.58 9.44
C VAL A 304 -11.04 -2.44 10.95
N ALA A 305 -12.04 -2.80 11.76
CA ALA A 305 -11.92 -2.74 13.22
C ALA A 305 -10.89 -3.76 13.74
N HIS A 306 -10.95 -5.00 13.25
CA HIS A 306 -9.98 -6.05 13.57
C HIS A 306 -8.56 -5.70 13.08
N SER A 307 -8.46 -5.09 11.91
CA SER A 307 -7.18 -4.68 11.33
C SER A 307 -6.50 -3.55 12.10
N THR A 308 -7.27 -2.52 12.47
CA THR A 308 -6.77 -1.44 13.33
C THR A 308 -6.34 -1.98 14.68
N LEU A 309 -7.14 -2.86 15.28
CA LEU A 309 -6.79 -3.51 16.55
C LEU A 309 -5.49 -4.32 16.42
N ALA A 310 -5.34 -5.10 15.34
CA ALA A 310 -4.14 -5.87 15.08
C ALA A 310 -2.88 -4.99 15.02
N LEU A 311 -2.92 -3.87 14.31
CA LEU A 311 -1.77 -2.98 14.21
C LEU A 311 -1.42 -2.34 15.57
N ILE A 312 -2.41 -1.88 16.32
CA ILE A 312 -2.16 -1.32 17.66
C ILE A 312 -1.57 -2.38 18.60
N LEU A 313 -2.01 -3.63 18.50
CA LEU A 313 -1.43 -4.75 19.26
C LEU A 313 0.02 -5.03 18.87
N VAL A 314 0.40 -4.91 17.58
CA VAL A 314 1.82 -4.98 17.16
C VAL A 314 2.64 -3.91 17.86
N MET A 315 2.14 -2.67 17.91
CA MET A 315 2.82 -1.52 18.50
C MET A 315 2.97 -1.65 20.02
N ARG A 316 2.02 -2.34 20.67
CA ARG A 316 2.06 -2.71 22.09
C ARG A 316 2.94 -3.93 22.39
N GLY A 317 3.50 -4.59 21.38
CA GLY A 317 4.28 -5.82 21.54
C GLY A 317 3.44 -7.08 21.81
N GLU A 318 2.12 -6.99 21.67
CA GLU A 318 1.16 -8.08 21.91
C GLU A 318 0.98 -8.96 20.66
N ALA A 319 2.09 -9.52 20.17
CA ALA A 319 2.19 -10.11 18.83
C ALA A 319 1.17 -11.24 18.55
N GLU A 320 0.89 -12.12 19.52
CA GLU A 320 -0.03 -13.25 19.30
C GLU A 320 -1.48 -12.80 19.14
N GLU A 321 -1.92 -11.81 19.91
CA GLU A 321 -3.25 -11.24 19.77
C GLU A 321 -3.34 -10.44 18.47
N ALA A 322 -2.27 -9.70 18.12
CA ALA A 322 -2.18 -9.00 16.84
C ALA A 322 -2.41 -9.96 15.66
N LEU A 323 -1.76 -11.13 15.69
CA LEU A 323 -1.91 -12.13 14.63
C LEU A 323 -3.32 -12.73 14.59
N ARG A 324 -3.95 -12.96 15.75
CA ARG A 324 -5.35 -13.42 15.81
C ARG A 324 -6.30 -12.40 15.17
N SER A 325 -6.21 -11.13 15.56
CA SER A 325 -7.03 -10.06 15.01
C SER A 325 -6.78 -9.87 13.51
N ALA A 326 -5.51 -9.89 13.07
CA ALA A 326 -5.14 -9.76 11.65
C ALA A 326 -5.71 -10.91 10.80
N ARG A 327 -5.56 -12.16 11.26
CA ARG A 327 -6.14 -13.33 10.56
C ARG A 327 -7.66 -13.24 10.50
N LYS A 328 -8.31 -12.73 11.54
CA LYS A 328 -9.76 -12.54 11.53
C LYS A 328 -10.20 -11.53 10.47
N ALA A 329 -9.49 -10.41 10.36
CA ALA A 329 -9.75 -9.42 9.33
C ALA A 329 -9.63 -10.00 7.91
N VAL A 330 -8.58 -10.79 7.64
CA VAL A 330 -8.38 -11.45 6.33
C VAL A 330 -9.41 -12.53 6.07
N GLU A 331 -9.80 -13.31 7.09
CA GLU A 331 -10.86 -14.31 6.97
C GLU A 331 -12.20 -13.66 6.60
N MET A 332 -12.47 -12.46 7.14
CA MET A 332 -13.66 -11.69 6.83
C MET A 332 -13.61 -11.12 5.41
N ASN A 333 -12.45 -10.61 4.99
CA ASN A 333 -12.26 -10.01 3.68
C ASN A 333 -10.91 -10.38 3.05
N PRO A 334 -10.82 -11.52 2.34
CA PRO A 334 -9.58 -11.95 1.70
C PRO A 334 -9.14 -11.03 0.54
N GLY A 335 -10.04 -10.19 0.02
CA GLY A 335 -9.78 -9.34 -1.15
C GLY A 335 -9.18 -7.97 -0.81
N GLU A 336 -9.22 -7.55 0.45
CA GLU A 336 -8.85 -6.18 0.83
C GLU A 336 -7.34 -6.02 1.01
N ALA A 337 -6.68 -5.57 -0.05
CA ALA A 337 -5.25 -5.31 -0.04
C ALA A 337 -4.83 -4.31 1.06
N GLY A 338 -5.67 -3.28 1.31
CA GLY A 338 -5.38 -2.24 2.29
C GLY A 338 -5.21 -2.76 3.72
N LEU A 339 -5.81 -3.91 4.04
CA LEU A 339 -5.66 -4.56 5.35
C LEU A 339 -4.43 -5.46 5.44
N ARG A 340 -3.86 -5.85 4.29
CA ARG A 340 -2.75 -6.80 4.24
C ARG A 340 -1.46 -6.22 4.80
N VAL A 341 -1.24 -4.90 4.72
CA VAL A 341 -0.10 -4.25 5.38
C VAL A 341 -0.08 -4.53 6.90
N PHE A 342 -1.24 -4.60 7.53
CA PHE A 342 -1.38 -4.88 8.96
C PHE A 342 -1.13 -6.36 9.28
N VAL A 343 -1.57 -7.26 8.41
CA VAL A 343 -1.32 -8.69 8.53
C VAL A 343 0.16 -8.99 8.37
N ILE A 344 0.81 -8.36 7.39
CA ILE A 344 2.26 -8.47 7.19
C ILE A 344 2.99 -8.03 8.46
N ALA A 345 2.63 -6.88 9.05
CA ALA A 345 3.23 -6.41 10.30
C ALA A 345 3.03 -7.42 11.46
N ALA A 346 1.84 -7.99 11.60
CA ALA A 346 1.56 -9.01 12.62
C ALA A 346 2.34 -10.32 12.39
N LEU A 347 2.50 -10.76 11.14
CA LEU A 347 3.30 -11.94 10.78
C LEU A 347 4.79 -11.72 11.13
N LEU A 348 5.34 -10.56 10.79
CA LEU A 348 6.70 -10.17 11.13
C LEU A 348 6.92 -10.13 12.65
N ALA A 349 5.98 -9.55 13.40
CA ALA A 349 6.03 -9.52 14.86
C ALA A 349 6.02 -10.93 15.49
N ASN A 350 5.53 -11.95 14.77
CA ASN A 350 5.55 -13.36 15.17
C ASN A 350 6.65 -14.16 14.47
N THR A 351 7.62 -13.51 13.81
CA THR A 351 8.75 -14.16 13.10
C THR A 351 8.33 -15.11 11.96
N LEU A 352 7.11 -14.93 11.43
CA LEU A 352 6.57 -15.73 10.32
C LEU A 352 6.95 -15.11 8.97
N TYR A 353 8.25 -15.11 8.67
CA TYR A 353 8.84 -14.34 7.56
C TYR A 353 8.39 -14.82 6.17
N GLU A 354 8.33 -16.12 5.93
CA GLU A 354 7.90 -16.68 4.65
C GLU A 354 6.43 -16.38 4.38
N GLU A 355 5.56 -16.54 5.39
CA GLU A 355 4.14 -16.21 5.27
C GLU A 355 3.94 -14.70 5.07
N ALA A 356 4.79 -13.87 5.67
CA ALA A 356 4.79 -12.43 5.42
C ALA A 356 5.13 -12.12 3.95
N LEU A 357 6.13 -12.79 3.35
CA LEU A 357 6.47 -12.61 1.93
C LEU A 357 5.36 -13.07 0.98
N GLU A 358 4.64 -14.15 1.31
CA GLU A 358 3.45 -14.58 0.56
C GLU A 358 2.35 -13.51 0.60
N ASN A 359 2.13 -12.90 1.77
CA ASN A 359 1.14 -11.83 1.95
C ASN A 359 1.56 -10.51 1.27
N VAL A 360 2.85 -10.19 1.22
CA VAL A 360 3.39 -9.07 0.43
C VAL A 360 3.06 -9.26 -1.05
N ALA A 361 3.39 -10.43 -1.60
CA ALA A 361 3.13 -10.72 -3.00
C ALA A 361 1.63 -10.62 -3.33
N LEU A 362 0.77 -11.08 -2.42
CA LEU A 362 -0.69 -10.97 -2.58
C LEU A 362 -1.19 -9.53 -2.45
N SER A 363 -0.65 -8.75 -1.51
CA SER A 363 -0.96 -7.34 -1.34
C SER A 363 -0.63 -6.53 -2.60
N GLN A 364 0.53 -6.76 -3.19
CA GLN A 364 0.95 -6.10 -4.44
C GLN A 364 0.07 -6.50 -5.64
N ARG A 365 -0.55 -7.69 -5.63
CA ARG A 365 -1.53 -8.09 -6.68
C ARG A 365 -2.84 -7.35 -6.53
N LEU A 366 -3.34 -7.28 -5.31
CA LEU A 366 -4.65 -6.71 -5.00
C LEU A 366 -4.65 -5.18 -5.00
N SER A 367 -3.49 -4.57 -4.75
CA SER A 367 -3.31 -3.12 -4.78
C SER A 367 -1.92 -2.74 -5.28
N PRO A 368 -1.69 -2.76 -6.61
CA PRO A 368 -0.40 -2.39 -7.20
C PRO A 368 -0.04 -0.91 -6.98
N HIS A 369 -1.03 -0.06 -6.68
CA HIS A 369 -0.86 1.37 -6.39
C HIS A 369 -1.22 1.73 -4.95
N ASP A 370 -0.88 0.86 -3.99
CA ASP A 370 -1.22 1.08 -2.59
C ASP A 370 -0.53 2.32 -1.99
N ILE A 371 -1.28 3.14 -1.25
CA ILE A 371 -0.73 4.34 -0.57
C ILE A 371 0.29 3.98 0.52
N PHE A 372 0.27 2.74 1.02
CA PHE A 372 1.22 2.17 1.97
C PHE A 372 2.25 1.25 1.29
N MET A 373 2.48 1.38 -0.02
CA MET A 373 3.48 0.56 -0.72
C MET A 373 4.87 0.72 -0.11
N TRP A 374 5.26 1.93 0.32
CA TRP A 374 6.49 2.16 1.08
C TRP A 374 6.57 1.31 2.36
N ALA A 375 5.43 1.04 3.00
CA ALA A 375 5.34 0.24 4.22
C ALA A 375 5.48 -1.26 3.92
N ILE A 376 4.74 -1.72 2.92
CA ILE A 376 4.80 -3.11 2.41
C ILE A 376 6.22 -3.47 2.00
N LEU A 377 6.90 -2.58 1.26
CA LEU A 377 8.26 -2.81 0.76
C LEU A 377 9.32 -2.87 1.87
N HIS A 378 9.24 -2.03 2.92
CA HIS A 378 10.23 -2.17 4.01
C HIS A 378 9.96 -3.42 4.86
N ASN A 379 8.70 -3.79 5.04
CA ASN A 379 8.32 -5.04 5.72
C ASN A 379 8.82 -6.27 4.94
N GLU A 380 8.73 -6.23 3.61
CA GLU A 380 9.33 -7.24 2.73
C GLU A 380 10.85 -7.26 2.88
N ALA A 381 11.52 -6.10 2.86
CA ALA A 381 12.97 -6.01 3.05
C ALA A 381 13.41 -6.57 4.42
N LEU A 382 12.60 -6.38 5.46
CA LEU A 382 12.83 -6.95 6.78
C LEU A 382 12.74 -8.48 6.76
N ALA A 383 11.66 -9.04 6.20
CA ALA A 383 11.53 -10.49 6.05
C ALA A 383 12.70 -11.10 5.27
N LEU A 384 13.08 -10.45 4.15
CA LEU A 384 14.22 -10.88 3.34
C LEU A 384 15.53 -10.83 4.12
N PHE A 385 15.75 -9.79 4.93
CA PHE A 385 16.94 -9.67 5.79
C PHE A 385 16.99 -10.78 6.85
N ALA A 386 15.87 -11.05 7.52
CA ALA A 386 15.77 -12.11 8.53
C ALA A 386 16.02 -13.51 7.93
N LEU A 387 15.59 -13.71 6.67
CA LEU A 387 15.84 -14.93 5.90
C LEU A 387 17.21 -14.95 5.19
N GLU A 388 18.09 -14.00 5.49
CA GLU A 388 19.44 -13.87 4.92
C GLU A 388 19.50 -13.67 3.39
N ARG A 389 18.40 -13.21 2.79
CA ARG A 389 18.28 -12.87 1.36
C ARG A 389 18.69 -11.42 1.13
N TYR A 390 19.93 -11.08 1.44
CA TYR A 390 20.40 -9.69 1.54
C TYR A 390 20.34 -8.89 0.25
N GLU A 391 20.69 -9.48 -0.90
CA GLU A 391 20.64 -8.80 -2.19
C GLU A 391 19.20 -8.38 -2.57
N GLU A 392 18.23 -9.24 -2.26
CA GLU A 392 16.82 -8.94 -2.44
C GLU A 392 16.37 -7.87 -1.44
N ALA A 393 16.76 -7.98 -0.18
CA ALA A 393 16.48 -6.97 0.85
C ALA A 393 17.00 -5.57 0.45
N ILE A 394 18.22 -5.47 -0.09
CA ILE A 394 18.80 -4.22 -0.61
C ILE A 394 17.93 -3.64 -1.73
N THR A 395 17.52 -4.48 -2.67
CA THR A 395 16.72 -4.07 -3.82
C THR A 395 15.37 -3.53 -3.35
N THR A 396 14.68 -4.27 -2.50
CA THR A 396 13.35 -3.90 -1.99
C THR A 396 13.42 -2.68 -1.05
N ALA A 397 14.44 -2.57 -0.21
CA ALA A 397 14.64 -1.40 0.66
C ALA A 397 14.84 -0.12 -0.15
N ARG A 398 15.59 -0.18 -1.27
CA ARG A 398 15.73 0.97 -2.19
C ARG A 398 14.40 1.39 -2.81
N LEU A 399 13.54 0.42 -3.16
CA LEU A 399 12.19 0.73 -3.64
C LEU A 399 11.35 1.42 -2.57
N SER A 400 11.40 0.93 -1.32
CA SER A 400 10.69 1.58 -0.20
C SER A 400 11.13 3.03 0.00
N ILE A 401 12.44 3.31 -0.05
CA ILE A 401 12.98 4.68 0.07
C ILE A 401 12.58 5.54 -1.12
N LYS A 402 12.49 4.97 -2.32
CA LYS A 402 12.02 5.70 -3.51
C LYS A 402 10.54 6.09 -3.38
N GLU A 403 9.70 5.20 -2.87
CA GLU A 403 8.28 5.50 -2.60
C GLU A 403 8.13 6.56 -1.49
N ARG A 404 8.94 6.47 -0.43
CA ARG A 404 8.94 7.44 0.68
C ARG A 404 10.36 7.70 1.19
N PRO A 405 11.03 8.79 0.76
CA PRO A 405 12.40 9.09 1.16
C PRO A 405 12.60 9.29 2.66
N SER A 406 11.54 9.68 3.39
CA SER A 406 11.53 9.86 4.84
C SER A 406 11.33 8.56 5.64
N ASN A 407 11.21 7.39 5.00
CA ASN A 407 10.96 6.13 5.69
C ASN A 407 12.22 5.57 6.39
N THR A 408 12.36 5.82 7.69
CA THR A 408 13.48 5.32 8.53
C THR A 408 13.67 3.80 8.43
N LEU A 409 12.60 3.00 8.44
CA LEU A 409 12.71 1.53 8.41
C LEU A 409 13.26 1.03 7.07
N GLY A 410 12.94 1.70 5.96
CA GLY A 410 13.51 1.41 4.65
C GLY A 410 15.03 1.65 4.62
N HIS A 411 15.47 2.80 5.16
CA HIS A 411 16.91 3.10 5.29
C HIS A 411 17.62 2.11 6.22
N MET A 412 16.99 1.76 7.35
CA MET A 412 17.53 0.79 8.30
C MET A 412 17.79 -0.56 7.62
N MET A 413 16.84 -1.09 6.86
CA MET A 413 17.01 -2.36 6.13
C MET A 413 18.04 -2.27 5.01
N LEU A 414 18.13 -1.15 4.30
CA LEU A 414 19.17 -0.94 3.30
C LEU A 414 20.57 -0.98 3.91
N ILE A 415 20.79 -0.23 4.99
CA ILE A 415 22.09 -0.15 5.67
C ILE A 415 22.44 -1.53 6.26
N ALA A 416 21.47 -2.17 6.93
CA ALA A 416 21.69 -3.46 7.58
C ALA A 416 22.09 -4.54 6.57
N ALA A 417 21.38 -4.63 5.44
CA ALA A 417 21.65 -5.63 4.41
C ALA A 417 22.96 -5.37 3.65
N LEU A 418 23.33 -4.11 3.40
CA LEU A 418 24.63 -3.76 2.80
C LEU A 418 25.79 -4.17 3.70
N ALA A 419 25.71 -3.86 5.00
CA ALA A 419 26.74 -4.24 5.96
C ALA A 419 26.80 -5.77 6.17
N ALA A 420 25.68 -6.48 6.11
CA ALA A 420 25.67 -7.95 6.19
C ALA A 420 26.36 -8.64 5.01
N LEU A 421 26.48 -7.97 3.86
CA LEU A 421 27.26 -8.42 2.69
C LEU A 421 28.69 -7.85 2.65
N ASP A 422 29.17 -7.28 3.75
CA ASP A 422 30.49 -6.64 3.86
C ASP A 422 30.72 -5.50 2.83
N ARG A 423 29.64 -4.85 2.38
CA ARG A 423 29.67 -3.69 1.48
C ARG A 423 29.75 -2.40 2.28
N GLU A 424 30.75 -2.30 3.14
CA GLU A 424 30.87 -1.25 4.18
C GLU A 424 30.81 0.17 3.62
N GLY A 425 31.55 0.45 2.53
CA GLY A 425 31.53 1.77 1.89
C GLY A 425 30.16 2.18 1.34
N GLU A 426 29.34 1.23 0.89
CA GLU A 426 27.96 1.50 0.48
C GLU A 426 27.02 1.66 1.68
N ALA A 427 27.22 0.88 2.74
CA ALA A 427 26.44 0.99 3.97
C ALA A 427 26.68 2.36 4.65
N GLU A 428 27.93 2.82 4.73
CA GLU A 428 28.30 4.15 5.23
C GLU A 428 27.74 5.27 4.34
N ALA A 429 27.72 5.08 3.01
CA ALA A 429 27.10 6.03 2.10
C ALA A 429 25.58 6.12 2.29
N ALA A 430 24.92 4.97 2.49
CA ALA A 430 23.49 4.91 2.78
C ALA A 430 23.17 5.56 4.14
N TYR A 431 23.98 5.31 5.17
CA TYR A 431 23.83 5.95 6.48
C TYR A 431 24.04 7.47 6.40
N ARG A 432 25.08 7.93 5.69
CA ARG A 432 25.26 9.38 5.43
C ARG A 432 24.06 9.98 4.71
N ASN A 433 23.49 9.30 3.71
CA ASN A 433 22.30 9.77 3.03
C ASN A 433 21.09 9.92 3.98
N LEU A 434 20.88 8.97 4.90
CA LEU A 434 19.86 9.09 5.95
C LEU A 434 20.07 10.37 6.78
N VAL A 435 21.31 10.62 7.22
CA VAL A 435 21.68 11.80 8.03
C VAL A 435 21.50 13.10 7.24
N ASP A 436 22.05 13.18 6.02
CA ASP A 436 22.06 14.39 5.19
C ASP A 436 20.63 14.82 4.80
N ASN A 437 19.69 13.88 4.73
CA ASN A 437 18.28 14.15 4.44
C ASN A 437 17.42 14.36 5.70
N ASN A 438 18.03 14.49 6.89
CA ASN A 438 17.34 14.66 8.17
C ASN A 438 16.27 13.59 8.43
N VAL A 439 16.49 12.37 7.96
CA VAL A 439 15.61 11.24 8.26
C VAL A 439 15.81 10.85 9.73
N PRO A 440 14.73 10.63 10.52
CA PRO A 440 14.87 10.20 11.90
C PRO A 440 15.72 8.93 12.00
N LYS A 441 16.71 8.95 12.89
CA LYS A 441 17.61 7.81 13.11
C LYS A 441 16.90 6.75 13.96
N PRO A 442 17.13 5.45 13.71
CA PRO A 442 16.68 4.42 14.63
C PRO A 442 17.43 4.54 15.97
N THR A 443 16.83 4.04 17.05
CA THR A 443 17.47 3.93 18.36
C THR A 443 17.61 2.45 18.75
N PRO A 444 18.52 2.09 19.67
CA PRO A 444 18.65 0.71 20.12
C PRO A 444 17.34 0.16 20.72
N HIS A 445 16.64 1.00 21.47
CA HIS A 445 15.36 0.65 22.07
C HIS A 445 14.34 0.27 20.99
N THR A 446 14.29 1.04 19.90
CA THR A 446 13.27 0.86 18.87
C THR A 446 13.53 -0.34 18.00
N ILE A 447 14.80 -0.61 17.70
CA ILE A 447 15.22 -1.84 17.03
C ILE A 447 14.85 -3.04 17.90
N ARG A 448 15.22 -3.03 19.20
CA ARG A 448 14.89 -4.15 20.10
C ARG A 448 13.38 -4.34 20.29
N ALA A 449 12.60 -3.27 20.30
CA ALA A 449 11.14 -3.35 20.34
C ALA A 449 10.56 -3.95 19.05
N HIS A 450 11.04 -3.50 17.88
CA HIS A 450 10.59 -3.99 16.58
C HIS A 450 10.91 -5.48 16.36
N TYR A 451 12.01 -5.96 16.92
CA TYR A 451 12.47 -7.35 16.86
C TYR A 451 12.35 -8.07 18.22
N ALA A 452 11.39 -7.71 19.06
CA ALA A 452 11.31 -8.24 20.44
C ALA A 452 11.22 -9.78 20.50
N ARG A 453 10.64 -10.41 19.48
CA ARG A 453 10.51 -11.88 19.35
C ARG A 453 11.60 -12.52 18.48
N ASP A 454 12.52 -11.73 17.94
CA ASP A 454 13.73 -12.20 17.25
C ASP A 454 14.99 -11.42 17.69
N PRO A 455 15.54 -11.72 18.89
CA PRO A 455 16.71 -11.04 19.41
C PRO A 455 17.97 -11.22 18.54
N GLU A 456 18.05 -12.30 17.76
CA GLU A 456 19.19 -12.57 16.89
C GLU A 456 19.19 -11.62 15.70
N VAL A 457 18.05 -11.48 15.02
CA VAL A 457 17.88 -10.47 13.95
C VAL A 457 18.08 -9.07 14.51
N ALA A 458 17.57 -8.78 15.72
CA ALA A 458 17.77 -7.48 16.37
C ALA A 458 19.26 -7.14 16.52
N GLU A 459 20.06 -8.07 17.04
CA GLU A 459 21.49 -7.85 17.27
C GLU A 459 22.27 -7.79 15.94
N LYS A 460 21.85 -8.54 14.93
CA LYS A 460 22.41 -8.48 13.58
C LYS A 460 22.19 -7.11 12.95
N VAL A 461 20.97 -6.56 13.06
CA VAL A 461 20.66 -5.19 12.60
C VAL A 461 21.51 -4.16 13.37
N LEU A 462 21.56 -4.23 14.70
CA LEU A 462 22.36 -3.31 15.52
C LEU A 462 23.83 -3.34 15.13
N THR A 463 24.41 -4.53 14.98
CA THR A 463 25.81 -4.72 14.60
C THR A 463 26.08 -4.16 13.21
N SER A 464 25.20 -4.46 12.24
CA SER A 464 25.31 -3.94 10.88
C SER A 464 25.21 -2.41 10.82
N LEU A 465 24.32 -1.79 11.59
CA LEU A 465 24.22 -0.33 11.66
C LEU A 465 25.49 0.29 12.27
N ARG A 466 26.04 -0.29 13.34
CA ARG A 466 27.29 0.18 13.96
C ARG A 466 28.48 0.12 12.99
N ARG A 467 28.57 -0.95 12.19
CA ARG A 467 29.57 -1.08 11.12
C ARG A 467 29.45 0.02 10.06
N ALA A 468 28.27 0.57 9.85
CA ALA A 468 28.01 1.66 8.91
C ALA A 468 28.19 3.07 9.52
N GLY A 469 28.63 3.17 10.77
CA GLY A 469 28.87 4.44 11.46
C GLY A 469 27.72 4.96 12.32
N TRP A 470 26.70 4.13 12.61
CA TRP A 470 25.67 4.48 13.59
C TRP A 470 26.20 4.29 15.02
N GLU A 471 26.09 5.33 15.85
CA GLU A 471 26.68 5.38 17.20
C GLU A 471 25.76 4.84 18.31
N GLY A 472 24.63 4.22 17.95
CA GLY A 472 23.59 3.75 18.87
C GLY A 472 23.87 2.45 19.61
#